data_AF-A0A6J5BEN7-F1
#
_entry.id   AF-A0A6J5BEN7-F1
#
_cell.length_a   1.000
_cell.length_b   1.000
_cell.length_c   1.000
_cell.angle_alpha   90.00
_cell.angle_beta   90.00
_cell.angle_gamma   90.00
#
_symmetry.space_group_name_H-M   'P 1'
#
loop_
_entity.id
_entity.type
_entity.pdbx_description
1 polymer ?
#
loop_
_entity_poly.entity_id
_entity_poly.type
_entity_poly.pdbx_seq_one_letter_code
_entity_poly.pdbx_strand_id
1 'polypeptide(L)' 'MSSPTAPNTPSPVDDDPPPIPPEAPAPEECCNSGCIPCVYDTYNEAMDEYRAALKAWRARHGEAG' A
#
# COMPACT_ATOMS: atom_id res chain seq x y z
N MET A 1 -29.25 -0.54 30.76
CA MET A 1 -27.98 -1.30 30.70
C MET A 1 -27.89 -1.85 29.29
N SER A 2 -26.72 -1.71 28.67
CA SER A 2 -26.48 -1.53 27.23
C SER A 2 -26.99 -2.62 26.27
N SER A 3 -27.39 -2.15 25.08
CA SER A 3 -27.77 -2.93 23.90
C SER A 3 -26.71 -3.96 23.48
N PRO A 4 -27.10 -5.12 22.92
CA PRO A 4 -26.16 -6.12 22.43
C PRO A 4 -25.42 -5.62 21.18
N THR A 5 -24.08 -5.57 21.28
CA THR A 5 -23.15 -5.34 20.18
C THR A 5 -23.37 -6.36 19.06
N ALA A 6 -23.71 -5.88 17.87
CA ALA A 6 -23.67 -6.68 16.66
C ALA A 6 -22.21 -7.11 16.38
N PRO A 7 -21.92 -8.40 16.15
CA PRO A 7 -20.61 -8.82 15.70
C PRO A 7 -20.43 -8.31 14.26
N ASN A 8 -19.53 -7.35 14.08
CA ASN A 8 -19.04 -6.99 12.75
C ASN A 8 -18.37 -8.23 12.17
N THR A 9 -19.08 -8.90 11.26
CA THR A 9 -18.55 -9.99 10.46
C THR A 9 -17.81 -9.34 9.29
N PRO A 10 -16.46 -9.40 9.21
CA PRO A 10 -15.76 -8.94 8.03
C PRO A 10 -16.26 -9.79 6.86
N SER A 11 -16.83 -9.13 5.88
CA SER A 11 -17.33 -9.76 4.66
C SER A 11 -16.11 -10.20 3.83
N PRO A 12 -16.19 -11.25 3.00
CA PRO A 12 -15.05 -11.81 2.24
C PRO A 12 -14.42 -10.87 1.18
N VAL A 13 -14.78 -9.58 1.18
CA VAL A 13 -14.04 -8.49 0.52
C VAL A 13 -12.84 -8.00 1.36
N ASP A 14 -12.76 -8.42 2.63
CA ASP A 14 -11.65 -8.14 3.57
C ASP A 14 -10.42 -9.04 3.37
N ASP A 15 -10.52 -10.16 2.63
CA ASP A 15 -9.45 -11.17 2.61
C ASP A 15 -8.25 -10.81 1.70
N ASP A 16 -8.39 -9.88 0.75
CA ASP A 16 -7.30 -9.44 -0.15
C ASP A 16 -7.51 -7.97 -0.57
N PRO A 17 -7.28 -6.99 0.33
CA PRO A 17 -7.39 -5.59 -0.01
C PRO A 17 -6.34 -5.18 -1.06
N PRO A 18 -6.63 -4.15 -1.88
CA PRO A 18 -5.63 -3.63 -2.81
C PRO A 18 -4.39 -3.17 -2.04
N PRO A 19 -3.19 -3.35 -2.60
CA PRO A 19 -1.99 -2.81 -1.99
C PRO A 19 -2.11 -1.29 -1.91
N ILE A 20 -1.48 -0.71 -0.90
CA ILE A 20 -1.49 0.74 -0.66
C ILE A 20 -0.17 1.30 -1.22
N PRO A 21 -0.20 2.39 -1.99
CA PRO A 21 1.02 3.02 -2.48
C PRO A 21 1.88 3.51 -1.31
N PRO A 22 3.22 3.37 -1.38
CA PRO A 22 4.09 3.94 -0.37
C PRO A 22 3.93 5.48 -0.35
N GLU A 23 4.11 6.05 0.83
CA GLU A 23 4.11 7.49 1.00
C GLU A 23 5.35 8.10 0.35
N ALA A 24 5.14 9.17 -0.42
CA ALA A 24 6.24 9.86 -1.06
C ALA A 24 7.09 10.58 0.00
N PRO A 25 8.42 10.49 -0.06
CA PRO A 25 9.27 11.15 0.91
C PRO A 25 9.13 12.67 0.81
N ALA A 26 9.08 13.32 1.97
CA ALA A 26 9.07 14.77 2.03
C ALA A 26 10.40 15.34 1.50
N PRO A 27 10.42 16.57 0.95
CA PRO A 27 11.66 17.21 0.52
C PRO A 27 12.65 17.42 1.67
N GLU A 28 12.15 17.50 2.91
CA GLU A 28 12.93 17.62 4.15
C GLU A 28 13.64 16.32 4.54
N GLU A 29 13.08 15.16 4.18
CA GLU A 29 13.69 13.84 4.37
C GLU A 29 14.84 13.61 3.37
N CYS A 30 14.80 14.32 2.23
CA CYS A 30 15.91 14.35 1.31
C CYS A 30 17.05 15.19 1.92
N CYS A 31 18.15 14.52 2.24
CA CYS A 31 19.39 15.14 2.70
C CYS A 31 20.02 16.12 1.67
N ASN A 32 19.51 16.15 0.41
CA ASN A 32 19.92 17.06 -0.69
C ASN A 32 21.44 17.08 -1.02
N SER A 33 22.22 16.22 -0.36
CA SER A 33 23.69 16.18 -0.42
C SER A 33 24.21 14.83 -0.91
N GLY A 34 23.32 13.97 -1.44
CA GLY A 34 23.69 12.64 -1.94
C GLY A 34 23.89 11.59 -0.84
N CYS A 35 23.16 11.67 0.27
CA CYS A 35 23.16 10.63 1.30
C CYS A 35 22.81 9.25 0.70
N ILE A 36 23.50 8.19 1.14
CA ILE A 36 23.23 6.79 0.75
C ILE A 36 22.75 6.00 1.99
N PRO A 37 21.59 5.33 1.93
CA PRO A 37 20.67 5.24 0.78
C PRO A 37 19.91 6.55 0.54
N CYS A 38 19.70 6.92 -0.73
CA CYS A 38 18.86 8.05 -1.08
C CYS A 38 17.40 7.70 -0.74
N VAL A 39 16.69 8.60 -0.06
CA VAL A 39 15.29 8.35 0.30
C VAL A 39 14.40 8.08 -0.93
N TYR A 40 14.74 8.69 -2.07
CA TYR A 40 14.07 8.43 -3.34
C TYR A 40 14.39 7.04 -3.91
N ASP A 41 15.59 6.50 -3.68
CA ASP A 41 15.92 5.15 -4.14
C ASP A 41 15.07 4.13 -3.37
N THR A 42 15.05 4.23 -2.04
CA THR A 42 14.18 3.37 -1.19
C THR A 42 12.71 3.50 -1.57
N TYR A 43 12.24 4.72 -1.84
CA TYR A 43 10.87 4.96 -2.30
C TYR A 43 10.59 4.34 -3.66
N ASN A 44 11.53 4.43 -4.60
CA ASN A 44 11.40 3.85 -5.94
C ASN A 44 11.34 2.32 -5.88
N GLU A 45 12.16 1.69 -5.03
CA GLU A 45 12.10 0.25 -4.77
C GLU A 45 10.73 -0.16 -4.19
N ALA A 46 10.24 0.56 -3.17
CA ALA A 46 8.92 0.32 -2.60
C ALA A 46 7.78 0.53 -3.62
N MET A 47 7.94 1.51 -4.52
CA MET A 47 6.99 1.76 -5.61
C MET A 47 7.00 0.64 -6.65
N ASP A 48 8.14 0.01 -6.92
CA ASP A 48 8.21 -1.15 -7.81
C ASP A 48 7.45 -2.35 -7.24
N GLU A 49 7.72 -2.67 -5.97
CA GLU A 49 6.99 -3.71 -5.22
C GLU A 49 5.48 -3.44 -5.19
N TYR A 50 5.08 -2.19 -4.93
CA TYR A 50 3.68 -1.78 -4.97
C TYR A 50 3.05 -2.02 -6.35
N ARG A 51 3.72 -1.64 -7.44
CA ARG A 51 3.21 -1.85 -8.80
C ARG A 51 3.08 -3.33 -9.14
N ALA A 52 4.06 -4.14 -8.72
CA ALA A 52 4.02 -5.59 -8.90
C ALA A 52 2.85 -6.23 -8.12
N ALA A 53 2.70 -5.85 -6.85
CA ALA A 53 1.60 -6.28 -5.99
C ALA A 53 0.25 -5.85 -6.57
N LEU A 54 0.13 -4.62 -7.06
CA LEU A 54 -1.11 -4.07 -7.62
C LEU A 54 -1.50 -4.81 -8.89
N LYS A 55 -0.52 -5.13 -9.75
CA LYS A 55 -0.75 -5.95 -10.95
C LYS A 55 -1.24 -7.35 -10.58
N ALA A 56 -0.62 -7.99 -9.59
CA ALA A 56 -1.04 -9.31 -9.13
C ALA A 56 -2.44 -9.27 -8.49
N TRP A 57 -2.73 -8.24 -7.70
CA TRP A 57 -4.05 -8.00 -7.11
C TRP A 57 -5.12 -7.81 -8.19
N ARG A 58 -4.90 -6.92 -9.17
CA ARG A 58 -5.82 -6.72 -10.31
C ARG A 58 -6.08 -7.99 -11.10
N ALA A 59 -5.06 -8.83 -11.28
CA ALA A 59 -5.19 -10.12 -11.97
C ALA A 59 -6.06 -11.12 -11.21
N ARG A 60 -6.02 -11.11 -9.87
CA ARG A 60 -6.88 -11.95 -9.01
C ARG A 60 -8.31 -11.41 -8.92
N HIS A 61 -8.47 -10.09 -8.88
CA HIS A 61 -9.76 -9.42 -8.68
C HIS A 61 -10.54 -9.17 -9.97
N GLY A 62 -9.98 -9.55 -11.12
CA GLY A 62 -10.73 -9.54 -12.37
C GLY A 62 -11.14 -8.15 -12.83
N GLU A 63 -10.28 -7.13 -12.65
CA GLU A 63 -10.37 -5.93 -13.51
C GLU A 63 -9.85 -6.29 -14.91
N ALA A 64 -10.55 -7.23 -15.55
CA ALA A 64 -10.61 -7.32 -16.99
C ALA A 64 -11.35 -6.06 -17.45
N GLY A 65 -10.70 -5.27 -18.30
CA GLY A 65 -11.28 -4.05 -18.86
C GLY A 65 -12.57 -4.26 -19.65
#